data_AF-A0A3B9ET55-F1
#
_entry.id   AF-A0A3B9ET55-F1
#
_cell.length_a   1.000
_cell.length_b   1.000
_cell.length_c   1.000
_cell.angle_alpha   90.00
_cell.angle_beta   90.00
_cell.angle_gamma   90.00
#
_symmetry.space_group_name_H-M   'P 1'
#
loop_
_entity.id
_entity.type
_entity.pdbx_description
1 polymer ?
#
loop_
_entity_poly.entity_id
_entity_poly.type
_entity_poly.pdbx_seq_one_letter_code
_entity_poly.pdbx_strand_id
1 'polypeptide(L)'
;MEKFCLECGEPIKGRQDKKFCGDSCRNSYNNRQNKTVNNLVRNINRVLNKNRRILSELNPYGKSKTTRDVLIGKGFDFNHFTGIYETRKGGRYYFVYDQG
;
A
#
# COMPACT_ATOMS: atom_id res chain seq x y z
N MET A 1 -25.06 -15.48 31.51
CA MET A 1 -24.33 -14.23 31.24
C MET A 1 -24.77 -13.71 29.89
N GLU A 2 -25.24 -12.47 29.85
CA GLU A 2 -25.54 -11.79 28.58
C GLU A 2 -24.23 -11.52 27.83
N LYS A 3 -24.20 -11.84 26.52
CA LYS A 3 -23.08 -11.50 25.65
C LYS A 3 -23.43 -10.22 24.88
N PHE A 4 -22.47 -9.31 24.81
CA PHE A 4 -22.62 -8.04 24.11
C PHE A 4 -21.77 -8.02 22.83
N CYS A 5 -22.24 -7.27 21.83
CA CYS A 5 -21.55 -7.09 20.57
C CYS A 5 -20.20 -6.40 20.77
N LEU A 6 -19.13 -6.97 20.21
CA LEU A 6 -17.78 -6.37 20.28
C LEU A 6 -17.65 -5.01 19.56
N GLU A 7 -18.64 -4.64 18.73
CA GLU A 7 -18.63 -3.37 17.99
C GLU A 7 -19.56 -2.31 18.59
N CYS A 8 -20.84 -2.64 18.80
CA CYS A 8 -21.84 -1.66 19.22
C CYS A 8 -22.30 -1.81 20.67
N GLY A 9 -21.85 -2.85 21.39
CA GLY A 9 -22.26 -3.09 22.78
C GLY A 9 -23.68 -3.61 22.97
N GLU A 10 -24.47 -3.78 21.91
CA GLU A 10 -25.84 -4.31 22.01
C GLU A 10 -25.88 -5.81 22.40
N PRO A 11 -26.92 -6.26 23.12
CA PRO A 11 -27.09 -7.67 23.48
C PRO A 11 -27.13 -8.57 22.24
N ILE A 12 -26.33 -9.63 22.24
CA ILE A 12 -26.30 -10.61 21.17
C ILE A 12 -27.38 -11.66 21.43
N LYS A 13 -28.27 -11.85 20.45
CA LYS A 13 -29.20 -12.97 20.39
C LYS A 13 -28.76 -14.00 19.35
N GLY A 14 -28.99 -15.28 19.63
CA GLY A 14 -28.71 -16.40 18.74
C GLY A 14 -27.60 -17.32 19.24
N ARG A 15 -26.79 -17.84 18.33
CA ARG A 15 -25.77 -18.86 18.63
C ARG A 15 -24.84 -18.45 19.77
N GLN A 16 -24.44 -19.43 20.59
CA GLN A 16 -23.58 -19.23 21.76
C GLN A 16 -22.19 -18.66 21.39
N ASP A 17 -21.67 -18.93 20.20
CA ASP A 17 -20.36 -18.47 19.72
C ASP A 17 -20.37 -17.06 19.09
N LYS A 18 -21.55 -16.45 18.96
CA LYS A 18 -21.73 -15.18 18.23
C LYS A 18 -21.01 -14.03 18.94
N LYS A 19 -20.16 -13.32 18.19
CA LYS A 19 -19.34 -12.17 18.66
C LYS A 19 -19.89 -10.79 18.27
N PHE A 20 -20.77 -10.74 17.27
CA PHE A 20 -21.32 -9.51 16.71
C PHE A 20 -22.84 -9.65 16.55
N CYS A 21 -23.60 -8.57 16.76
CA CYS A 21 -25.06 -8.59 16.59
C CYS A 21 -25.47 -8.89 15.13
N GLY A 22 -24.67 -8.47 14.15
CA GLY A 22 -24.86 -8.71 12.72
C GLY A 22 -23.61 -8.43 11.88
N ASP A 23 -23.74 -8.61 10.56
CA ASP A 23 -22.61 -8.51 9.61
C ASP A 23 -22.03 -7.09 9.51
N SER A 24 -22.88 -6.06 9.62
CA SER A 24 -22.43 -4.66 9.66
C SER A 24 -21.42 -4.42 10.79
N CYS A 25 -21.75 -4.86 12.01
CA CYS A 25 -20.85 -4.74 13.17
C CYS A 25 -19.55 -5.55 13.01
N ARG A 26 -19.62 -6.76 12.42
CA ARG A 26 -18.43 -7.56 12.12
C ARG A 26 -17.49 -6.82 11.17
N ASN A 27 -18.05 -6.25 10.09
CA ASN A 27 -17.27 -5.55 9.07
C ASN A 27 -16.66 -4.27 9.63
N SER A 28 -17.42 -3.46 10.38
CA SER A 28 -16.92 -2.24 11.03
C SER A 28 -15.79 -2.52 12.01
N TYR A 29 -15.95 -3.55 12.85
CA TYR A 29 -14.91 -3.98 13.77
C TYR A 29 -13.62 -4.37 13.03
N ASN A 30 -13.73 -5.24 12.02
CA ASN A 30 -12.57 -5.70 11.23
C ASN A 30 -11.91 -4.55 10.46
N ASN A 31 -12.70 -3.62 9.91
CA ASN A 31 -12.20 -2.43 9.23
C ASN A 31 -11.43 -1.52 10.20
N ARG A 32 -11.91 -1.36 11.44
CA ARG A 32 -11.22 -0.58 12.47
C ARG A 32 -9.88 -1.22 12.85
N GLN A 33 -9.84 -2.53 13.08
CA GLN A 33 -8.61 -3.24 13.43
C GLN A 33 -7.54 -3.13 12.34
N ASN A 34 -7.95 -3.23 11.07
CA ASN A 34 -7.01 -3.20 9.94
C ASN A 34 -6.73 -1.78 9.41
N LYS A 35 -7.34 -0.73 9.97
CA LYS A 35 -7.29 0.64 9.43
C LYS A 35 -5.85 1.13 9.24
N THR A 36 -5.00 0.98 10.25
CA THR A 36 -3.62 1.47 10.23
C THR A 36 -2.78 0.75 9.17
N VAL A 37 -2.83 -0.59 9.16
CA VAL A 37 -2.08 -1.41 8.19
C VAL A 37 -2.56 -1.13 6.77
N ASN A 38 -3.88 -1.09 6.54
CA ASN A 38 -4.46 -0.81 5.24
C ASN A 38 -4.08 0.60 4.74
N ASN A 39 -3.99 1.58 5.64
CA ASN A 39 -3.57 2.94 5.28
C ASN A 39 -2.09 3.00 4.92
N LEU A 40 -1.23 2.31 5.66
CA LEU A 40 0.21 2.23 5.34
C LEU A 40 0.43 1.62 3.96
N VAL A 41 -0.14 0.45 3.70
CA VAL A 41 -0.02 -0.24 2.40
C VAL A 41 -0.56 0.65 1.27
N ARG A 42 -1.72 1.30 1.46
CA ARG A 42 -2.29 2.21 0.47
C ARG A 42 -1.39 3.40 0.18
N ASN A 43 -0.75 3.97 1.21
CA ASN A 43 0.17 5.10 1.05
C ASN A 43 1.44 4.69 0.30
N ILE A 44 2.04 3.55 0.65
CA ILE A 44 3.19 2.98 -0.07
C ILE A 44 2.85 2.77 -1.55
N ASN A 45 1.70 2.13 -1.83
CA ASN A 45 1.26 1.91 -3.20
C ASN A 45 1.00 3.22 -3.96
N ARG A 46 0.51 4.27 -3.28
CA ARG A 46 0.36 5.60 -3.88
C ARG A 46 1.71 6.18 -4.30
N VAL A 47 2.73 6.05 -3.47
CA VAL A 47 4.10 6.51 -3.78
C VAL A 47 4.69 5.70 -4.93
N LEU A 48 4.62 4.36 -4.88
CA LEU A 48 5.11 3.49 -5.94
C LEU A 48 4.42 3.77 -7.28
N ASN A 49 3.11 3.96 -7.30
CA ASN A 49 2.37 4.31 -8.53
C ASN A 49 2.79 5.68 -9.08
N LYS A 50 3.00 6.68 -8.21
CA LYS A 50 3.52 7.99 -8.62
C LYS A 50 4.92 7.87 -9.23
N ASN A 51 5.81 7.14 -8.56
CA ASN A 51 7.17 6.89 -9.03
C ASN A 51 7.16 6.20 -10.40
N ARG A 52 6.39 5.13 -10.54
CA ARG A 52 6.23 4.39 -11.81
C ARG A 52 5.77 5.32 -12.93
N ARG A 53 4.75 6.14 -12.69
CA ARG A 53 4.23 7.12 -13.66
C ARG A 53 5.31 8.11 -14.10
N ILE A 54 6.08 8.66 -13.16
CA ILE A 54 7.17 9.60 -13.46
C ILE A 54 8.21 8.95 -14.38
N LEU A 55 8.62 7.70 -14.09
CA LEU A 55 9.58 6.99 -14.93
C LEU A 55 9.02 6.71 -16.33
N SER A 56 7.77 6.26 -16.43
CA SER A 56 7.11 6.04 -17.72
C SER A 56 6.97 7.32 -18.55
N GLU A 57 6.66 8.46 -17.93
CA GLU A 57 6.59 9.76 -18.61
C GLU A 57 7.96 10.22 -19.14
N LEU A 58 9.03 9.94 -18.41
CA LEU A 58 10.39 10.32 -18.80
C LEU A 58 11.02 9.32 -19.80
N ASN A 59 10.44 8.12 -19.94
CA ASN A 59 10.96 7.06 -20.78
C ASN A 59 9.95 6.53 -21.83
N PRO A 60 9.37 7.40 -22.69
CA PRO A 60 8.31 6.99 -23.63
C PRO A 60 8.78 6.01 -24.71
N TYR A 61 10.09 5.95 -25.01
CA TYR A 61 10.67 5.14 -26.09
C TYR A 61 11.62 4.05 -25.58
N GLY A 62 11.55 3.72 -24.28
CA GLY A 62 12.23 2.55 -23.70
C GLY A 62 13.62 2.81 -23.09
N LYS A 63 14.45 3.68 -23.65
CA LYS A 63 15.74 4.05 -23.03
C LYS A 63 15.97 5.56 -23.05
N SER A 64 16.00 6.15 -21.85
CA SER A 64 16.27 7.57 -21.62
C SER A 64 17.25 7.74 -20.47
N LYS A 65 17.79 8.94 -20.33
CA LYS A 65 18.58 9.36 -19.17
C LYS A 65 17.96 10.62 -18.61
N THR A 66 17.93 10.72 -17.29
CA THR A 66 17.47 11.90 -16.56
C THR A 66 18.36 12.13 -15.35
N THR A 67 18.27 13.31 -14.74
CA THR A 67 19.02 13.63 -13.53
C THR A 67 18.17 13.40 -12.29
N ARG A 68 18.84 13.29 -11.14
CA ARG A 68 18.17 13.19 -9.84
C ARG A 68 17.27 14.40 -9.58
N ASP A 69 17.72 15.59 -9.94
CA ASP A 69 16.97 16.84 -9.69
C ASP A 69 15.66 16.89 -10.48
N VAL A 70 15.63 16.38 -11.71
CA VAL A 70 14.39 16.28 -12.50
C VAL A 70 13.38 15.35 -11.83
N LEU A 71 13.84 14.21 -11.32
CA LEU A 71 13.00 13.26 -10.58
C LEU A 71 12.47 13.88 -9.27
N ILE A 72 13.34 14.56 -8.52
CA ILE A 72 12.95 15.29 -7.30
C ILE A 72 11.92 16.38 -7.63
N GLY A 73 12.12 17.15 -8.71
CA GLY A 73 11.20 18.19 -9.15
C GLY A 73 9.81 17.64 -9.53
N LYS A 74 9.72 16.41 -10.04
CA LYS A 74 8.45 15.69 -10.26
C LYS A 74 7.91 15.00 -8.98
N GLY A 75 8.66 15.07 -7.89
CA GLY A 75 8.32 14.48 -6.60
C GLY A 75 8.42 12.96 -6.57
N PHE A 76 9.44 12.41 -7.25
CA PHE A 76 9.83 11.00 -7.15
C PHE A 76 10.46 10.71 -5.78
N ASP A 77 10.09 9.59 -5.18
CA ASP A 77 10.63 9.15 -3.89
C ASP A 77 11.61 7.98 -4.06
N PHE A 78 12.89 8.23 -3.82
CA PHE A 78 13.96 7.24 -3.98
C PHE A 78 13.96 6.13 -2.91
N ASN A 79 13.18 6.26 -1.84
CA ASN A 79 13.09 5.23 -0.80
C ASN A 79 12.10 4.11 -1.16
N HIS A 80 11.27 4.32 -2.19
CA HIS A 80 10.21 3.39 -2.58
C HIS A 80 10.51 2.78 -3.95
N PHE A 81 11.05 1.56 -3.92
CA PHE A 81 11.32 0.72 -5.08
C PHE A 81 10.86 -0.71 -4.78
N THR A 82 10.61 -1.49 -5.83
CA THR A 82 10.13 -2.87 -5.73
C THR A 82 11.21 -3.91 -6.05
N GLY A 83 12.33 -3.48 -6.62
CA GLY A 83 13.41 -4.40 -6.99
C GLY A 83 14.76 -3.71 -7.12
N ILE A 84 15.82 -4.48 -6.93
CA ILE A 84 17.19 -4.08 -7.20
C ILE A 84 17.78 -5.12 -8.16
N TYR A 85 18.39 -4.64 -9.23
CA TYR A 85 19.18 -5.47 -10.13
C TYR A 85 20.65 -5.05 -10.04
N GLU A 86 21.50 -6.01 -9.70
CA GLU A 86 22.95 -5.80 -9.66
C GLU A 86 23.60 -6.43 -10.90
N THR A 87 24.39 -5.63 -11.61
CA THR A 87 25.18 -6.12 -12.74
C THR A 87 26.46 -6.80 -12.25
N ARG A 88 26.99 -7.72 -13.07
CA ARG A 88 28.28 -8.38 -12.82
C ARG A 88 29.45 -7.41 -12.66
N LYS A 89 29.33 -6.18 -13.16
CA LYS A 89 30.33 -5.10 -13.04
C LYS A 89 30.10 -4.21 -11.80
N GLY A 90 29.17 -4.57 -10.90
CA GLY A 90 28.90 -3.86 -9.65
C GLY A 90 27.91 -2.69 -9.75
N GLY A 91 27.38 -2.37 -10.94
CA GLY A 91 26.34 -1.35 -11.10
C GLY A 91 24.99 -1.83 -10.57
N ARG A 92 24.28 -0.96 -9.83
CA ARG A 92 22.95 -1.22 -9.25
C ARG A 92 21.88 -0.43 -9.98
N TYR A 93 20.77 -1.08 -10.26
CA TYR A 93 19.57 -0.50 -10.86
C TYR A 93 18.40 -0.69 -9.90
N TYR A 94 17.62 0.38 -9.69
CA TYR A 94 16.48 0.38 -8.79
C TYR A 94 15.21 0.44 -9.62
N PHE A 95 14.36 -0.56 -9.45
CA PHE A 95 13.14 -0.71 -10.23
C PHE A 95 11.90 -0.39 -9.39
N VAL A 96 10.94 0.25 -10.04
CA VAL A 96 9.55 0.40 -9.60
C VAL A 96 8.69 -0.37 -10.59
N TYR A 97 8.34 -1.60 -10.21
CA TYR A 97 7.75 -2.62 -11.07
C TYR A 97 8.58 -2.86 -12.33
N ASP A 98 8.09 -2.43 -13.49
CA ASP A 98 8.69 -2.58 -14.81
C ASP A 98 9.61 -1.42 -15.23
N GLN A 99 9.74 -0.37 -14.41
CA GLN A 99 10.49 0.85 -14.74
C GLN A 99 11.73 1.00 -13.84
N GLY A 100 12.92 1.26 -14.38
CA GLY A 100 14.16 1.45 -13.60
C GLY A 100 15.40 1.67 -14.44
#